data_AF-A0A5J4PS99-F1
#
_entry.id   AF-A0A5J4PS99-F1
#
_cell.length_a   1.000
_cell.length_b   1.000
_cell.length_c   1.000
_cell.angle_alpha   90.00
_cell.angle_beta   90.00
_cell.angle_gamma   90.00
#
_symmetry.space_group_name_H-M   'P 1'
#
loop_
_entity.id
_entity.type
_entity.pdbx_description
1 polymer ?
#
loop_
_entity_poly.entity_id
_entity_poly.type
_entity_poly.pdbx_seq_one_letter_code
_entity_poly.pdbx_strand_id
1 'polypeptide(L)'
;MKKIFNYLALIFLVTVALPLGFTSCEDDDNDIVSNDELYQSIVEEYVNKTVVPTYKELAEAALVMRIANEALENEPTDAAMKAASDAWMRARVAWEISEAFLFGPVGENALDIDGHIDSWPLELNDIQAEIAKGGNLTGADAWNKEGNVIGFHVTE
;
A
#
# COMPACT_ATOMS: atom_id res chain seq x y z
N MET A 1 57.46 6.84 -25.52
CA MET A 1 56.70 7.36 -26.68
C MET A 1 55.74 6.36 -27.33
N LYS A 2 55.97 5.03 -27.27
CA LYS A 2 54.96 4.05 -27.77
C LYS A 2 53.73 3.86 -26.88
N LYS A 3 53.83 4.15 -25.58
CA LYS A 3 52.69 4.01 -24.65
C LYS A 3 51.72 5.20 -24.68
N ILE A 4 52.20 6.41 -24.97
CA ILE A 4 51.34 7.62 -25.10
C ILE A 4 50.54 7.60 -26.43
N PHE A 5 51.09 6.99 -27.48
CA PHE A 5 50.41 6.82 -28.77
C PHE A 5 49.25 5.80 -28.71
N ASN A 6 49.36 4.78 -27.84
CA ASN A 6 48.31 3.77 -27.68
C ASN A 6 47.14 4.23 -26.78
N TYR A 7 47.36 5.20 -25.88
CA TYR A 7 46.25 5.77 -25.09
C TYR A 7 45.50 6.88 -25.85
N LEU A 8 46.13 7.57 -26.81
CA LEU A 8 45.45 8.55 -27.66
C LEU A 8 44.65 7.90 -28.80
N ALA A 9 45.07 6.72 -29.30
CA ALA A 9 44.27 5.93 -30.24
C ALA A 9 43.05 5.23 -29.59
N LEU A 10 43.06 5.05 -28.26
CA LEU A 10 41.95 4.42 -27.52
C LEU A 10 40.89 5.44 -27.04
N ILE A 11 41.23 6.73 -26.97
CA ILE A 11 40.28 7.80 -26.58
C ILE A 11 39.55 8.39 -27.79
N PHE A 12 40.07 8.21 -29.01
CA PHE A 12 39.41 8.66 -30.25
C PHE A 12 38.47 7.61 -30.88
N LEU A 13 38.38 6.40 -30.30
CA LEU A 13 37.57 5.29 -30.85
C LEU A 13 36.30 4.97 -30.03
N VAL A 14 36.00 5.73 -28.98
CA VAL A 14 34.80 5.56 -28.14
C VAL A 14 33.79 6.71 -28.31
N THR A 15 34.13 7.75 -29.08
CA THR A 15 33.29 8.96 -29.21
C THR A 15 32.52 9.09 -30.53
N VAL A 16 32.48 8.07 -31.40
CA VAL A 16 31.87 8.19 -32.76
C VAL A 16 30.92 7.03 -33.14
N ALA A 17 30.38 6.25 -32.19
CA ALA A 17 29.47 5.15 -32.57
C ALA A 17 28.28 4.91 -31.62
N LEU A 18 27.58 5.96 -31.19
CA LEU A 18 26.14 5.88 -31.00
C LEU A 18 25.48 7.08 -31.68
N PRO A 19 25.23 7.02 -33.00
CA PRO A 19 24.22 7.90 -33.57
C PRO A 19 22.89 7.54 -32.91
N LEU A 20 22.28 8.55 -32.29
CA LEU A 20 20.87 8.58 -31.93
C LEU A 20 20.06 8.28 -33.20
N GLY A 21 19.72 7.01 -33.39
CA GLY A 21 18.67 6.60 -34.31
C GLY A 21 17.31 6.88 -33.68
N PHE A 22 16.92 8.15 -33.55
CA PHE A 22 15.49 8.47 -33.57
C PHE A 22 15.02 8.32 -35.01
N THR A 23 14.87 7.07 -35.45
CA THR A 23 14.03 6.77 -36.60
C THR A 23 12.60 6.93 -36.13
N SER A 24 12.04 8.14 -36.35
CA SER A 24 10.61 8.34 -36.41
C SER A 24 10.14 7.60 -37.66
N CYS A 25 9.82 6.31 -37.53
CA CYS A 25 9.05 5.62 -38.57
C CYS A 25 7.66 6.25 -38.56
N GLU A 26 7.47 7.16 -39.50
CA GLU A 26 6.18 7.59 -39.99
C GLU A 26 5.68 6.46 -40.90
N ASP A 27 5.07 5.43 -40.29
CA ASP A 27 4.22 4.47 -41.00
C ASP A 27 2.81 4.65 -40.44
N ASP A 28 1.97 5.25 -41.29
CA ASP A 28 0.60 5.66 -41.05
C ASP A 28 -0.36 4.47 -41.19
N ASP A 29 -0.03 3.35 -40.55
CA ASP A 29 -0.90 2.18 -40.44
C ASP A 29 -1.44 2.12 -39.01
N ASN A 30 -2.62 2.72 -38.80
CA ASN A 30 -3.43 2.61 -37.58
C ASN A 30 -4.01 1.20 -37.39
N ASP A 31 -3.24 0.14 -37.62
CA ASP A 31 -3.55 -1.16 -37.06
C ASP A 31 -3.16 -1.10 -35.58
N ILE A 32 -4.15 -0.81 -34.73
CA ILE A 32 -4.07 -1.12 -33.31
C ILE A 32 -3.87 -2.63 -33.25
N VAL A 33 -2.62 -3.07 -33.12
CA VAL A 33 -2.30 -4.45 -32.74
C VAL A 33 -2.83 -4.62 -31.33
N SER A 34 -4.09 -5.06 -31.24
CA SER A 34 -4.74 -5.41 -29.99
C SER A 34 -3.95 -6.53 -29.34
N ASN A 35 -3.31 -6.21 -28.23
CA ASN A 35 -2.58 -7.16 -27.40
C ASN A 35 -3.43 -7.56 -26.19
N ASP A 36 -4.74 -7.69 -26.41
CA ASP A 36 -5.75 -7.87 -25.36
C ASP A 36 -5.44 -9.11 -24.52
N GLU A 37 -4.94 -10.19 -25.13
CA GLU A 37 -4.50 -11.40 -24.41
C GLU A 37 -3.33 -11.12 -23.45
N LEU A 38 -2.33 -10.33 -23.87
CA LEU A 38 -1.22 -9.95 -22.98
C LEU A 38 -1.71 -9.06 -21.84
N TYR A 39 -2.49 -8.01 -22.15
CA TYR A 39 -3.01 -7.11 -21.13
C TYR A 39 -3.91 -7.83 -20.13
N GLN A 40 -4.76 -8.74 -20.61
CA GLN A 40 -5.55 -9.61 -19.75
C GLN A 40 -4.65 -10.44 -18.83
N SER A 41 -3.61 -11.10 -19.36
CA SER A 41 -2.70 -11.91 -18.54
C SER A 41 -1.97 -11.09 -17.46
N ILE A 42 -1.55 -9.86 -17.78
CA ILE A 42 -0.89 -8.95 -16.83
C ILE A 42 -1.86 -8.56 -15.72
N VAL A 43 -3.11 -8.20 -16.05
CA VAL A 43 -4.12 -7.83 -15.06
C VAL A 43 -4.50 -9.03 -14.18
N GLU A 44 -4.63 -10.22 -14.76
CA GLU A 44 -4.89 -11.45 -14.01
C GLU A 44 -3.75 -11.76 -13.03
N GLU A 45 -2.49 -11.61 -13.44
CA GLU A 45 -1.35 -11.82 -12.54
C GLU A 45 -1.29 -10.75 -11.45
N TYR A 46 -1.47 -9.48 -11.81
CA TYR A 46 -1.54 -8.37 -10.87
C TYR A 46 -2.60 -8.59 -9.78
N VAL A 47 -3.83 -8.96 -10.17
CA VAL A 47 -4.92 -9.23 -9.22
C VAL A 47 -4.59 -10.43 -8.33
N ASN A 48 -4.17 -11.56 -8.92
CA ASN A 48 -4.02 -12.81 -8.19
C ASN A 48 -2.71 -12.92 -7.37
N LYS A 49 -1.68 -12.16 -7.74
CA LYS A 49 -0.35 -12.21 -7.10
C LYS A 49 -0.01 -10.98 -6.28
N THR A 50 -0.70 -9.86 -6.48
CA THR A 50 -0.47 -8.62 -5.73
C THR A 50 -1.70 -8.23 -4.93
N VAL A 51 -2.81 -7.86 -5.58
CA VAL A 51 -3.96 -7.25 -4.90
C VAL A 51 -4.61 -8.19 -3.89
N VAL A 52 -5.04 -9.39 -4.34
CA VAL A 52 -5.75 -10.34 -3.47
C VAL A 52 -4.86 -10.85 -2.32
N PRO A 53 -3.59 -11.25 -2.55
CA PRO A 53 -2.70 -11.63 -1.46
C PRO A 53 -2.44 -10.50 -0.44
N THR A 54 -2.28 -9.25 -0.88
CA THR A 54 -2.06 -8.13 0.04
C THR A 54 -3.27 -7.89 0.95
N TYR A 55 -4.49 -7.85 0.40
CA TYR A 55 -5.68 -7.71 1.23
C TYR A 55 -5.95 -8.92 2.13
N LYS A 56 -5.56 -10.13 1.70
CA LYS A 56 -5.59 -11.31 2.56
C LYS A 56 -4.64 -11.16 3.75
N GLU A 57 -3.40 -10.73 3.52
CA GLU A 57 -2.44 -10.48 4.61
C GLU A 57 -2.96 -9.40 5.56
N LEU A 58 -3.54 -8.31 5.04
CA LEU A 58 -4.15 -7.27 5.86
C LEU A 58 -5.25 -7.83 6.76
N ALA A 59 -6.16 -8.65 6.21
CA ALA A 59 -7.24 -9.26 6.99
C ALA A 59 -6.72 -10.22 8.07
N GLU A 60 -5.70 -11.04 7.75
CA GLU A 60 -5.06 -11.96 8.70
C GLU A 60 -4.29 -11.20 9.79
N ALA A 61 -3.57 -10.13 9.44
CA ALA A 61 -2.86 -9.27 10.38
C ALA A 61 -3.82 -8.52 11.31
N ALA A 62 -4.94 -8.00 10.79
CA ALA A 62 -5.98 -7.35 11.58
C ALA A 62 -6.62 -8.32 12.59
N LEU A 63 -6.79 -9.60 12.23
CA LEU A 63 -7.27 -10.63 13.14
C LEU A 63 -6.29 -10.86 14.30
N VAL A 64 -4.97 -10.89 14.01
CA VAL A 64 -3.92 -11.01 15.03
C VAL A 64 -3.91 -9.78 15.93
N MET A 65 -4.03 -8.58 15.36
CA MET A 65 -4.13 -7.32 16.11
C MET A 65 -5.33 -7.33 17.06
N ARG A 66 -6.51 -7.77 16.61
CA ARG A 66 -7.69 -7.91 17.48
C ARG A 66 -7.42 -8.82 18.68
N ILE A 67 -6.84 -10.00 18.45
CA ILE A 67 -6.53 -10.95 19.52
C ILE A 67 -5.51 -10.36 20.51
N ALA A 68 -4.49 -9.64 20.03
CA ALA A 68 -3.51 -8.99 20.89
C ALA A 68 -4.13 -7.86 21.72
N ASN A 69 -5.05 -7.07 21.14
CA ASN A 69 -5.78 -6.03 21.86
C ASN A 69 -6.72 -6.61 22.93
N GLU A 70 -7.42 -7.71 22.62
CA GLU A 70 -8.23 -8.44 23.61
C GLU A 70 -7.37 -8.96 24.77
N ALA A 71 -6.15 -9.42 24.50
CA ALA A 71 -5.21 -9.84 25.54
C ALA A 71 -4.73 -8.65 26.39
N LEU A 72 -4.41 -7.52 25.76
CA LEU A 72 -4.00 -6.28 26.43
C LEU A 72 -5.10 -5.73 27.33
N GLU A 73 -6.36 -5.74 26.88
CA GLU A 73 -7.52 -5.32 27.66
C GLU A 73 -7.69 -6.16 28.92
N ASN A 74 -7.54 -7.48 28.80
CA ASN A 74 -7.72 -8.42 29.92
C ASN A 74 -6.54 -8.42 30.91
N GLU A 75 -5.30 -8.27 30.43
CA GLU A 75 -4.08 -8.29 31.25
C GLU A 75 -3.08 -7.19 30.82
N PRO A 76 -3.28 -5.94 31.28
CA PRO A 76 -2.49 -4.80 30.82
C PRO A 76 -1.08 -4.80 31.42
N THR A 77 -0.16 -5.43 30.70
CA THR A 77 1.27 -5.53 31.03
C THR A 77 2.12 -4.96 29.91
N ASP A 78 3.37 -4.58 30.19
CA ASP A 78 4.32 -4.12 29.17
C ASP A 78 4.50 -5.14 28.04
N ALA A 79 4.46 -6.44 28.38
CA ALA A 79 4.55 -7.52 27.40
C ALA A 79 3.32 -7.58 26.49
N ALA A 80 2.11 -7.42 27.05
CA ALA A 80 0.88 -7.37 26.27
C ALA A 80 0.81 -6.11 25.40
N MET A 81 1.25 -4.96 25.92
CA MET A 81 1.32 -3.71 25.15
C MET A 81 2.27 -3.88 23.95
N LYS A 82 3.45 -4.45 24.18
CA LYS A 82 4.39 -4.73 23.08
C LYS A 82 3.78 -5.67 22.03
N ALA A 83 3.08 -6.73 22.46
CA ALA A 83 2.45 -7.66 21.53
C ALA A 83 1.35 -6.99 20.68
N ALA A 84 0.55 -6.11 21.28
CA ALA A 84 -0.45 -5.31 20.58
C ALA A 84 0.20 -4.33 19.58
N SER A 85 1.24 -3.60 19.99
CA SER A 85 1.97 -2.69 19.10
C SER A 85 2.66 -3.40 17.93
N ASP A 86 3.29 -4.56 18.18
CA ASP A 86 3.90 -5.37 17.12
C ASP A 86 2.84 -5.87 16.11
N ALA A 87 1.66 -6.27 16.61
CA ALA A 87 0.55 -6.71 15.77
C ALA A 87 -0.08 -5.56 14.98
N TRP A 88 -0.23 -4.37 15.58
CA TRP A 88 -0.63 -3.16 14.90
C TRP A 88 0.32 -2.82 13.75
N MET A 89 1.63 -2.84 14.01
CA MET A 89 2.64 -2.54 12.98
C MET A 89 2.57 -3.52 11.80
N ARG A 90 2.34 -4.82 12.08
CA ARG A 90 2.14 -5.80 11.01
C ARG A 90 0.93 -5.46 10.13
N ALA A 91 -0.20 -5.12 10.76
CA ALA A 91 -1.41 -4.74 10.03
C ALA A 91 -1.20 -3.44 9.24
N ARG A 92 -0.52 -2.45 9.83
CA ARG A 92 -0.18 -1.18 9.17
C ARG A 92 0.68 -1.39 7.93
N VAL A 93 1.73 -2.22 8.02
CA VAL A 93 2.58 -2.55 6.86
C VAL A 93 1.78 -3.19 5.73
N ALA A 94 0.85 -4.10 6.05
CA ALA A 94 0.00 -4.73 5.04
C ALA A 94 -0.96 -3.72 4.38
N TRP A 95 -1.47 -2.76 5.15
CA TRP A 95 -2.29 -1.66 4.63
C TRP A 95 -1.50 -0.71 3.73
N GLU A 96 -0.37 -0.20 4.19
CA GLU A 96 0.48 0.76 3.46
C GLU A 96 0.94 0.23 2.10
N ILE A 97 1.27 -1.07 2.03
CA ILE A 97 1.65 -1.71 0.75
C ILE A 97 0.46 -1.78 -0.23
N SER A 98 -0.78 -1.74 0.29
CA SER A 98 -1.99 -1.75 -0.54
C SER A 98 -2.33 -0.39 -1.14
N GLU A 99 -1.72 0.70 -0.64
CA GLU A 99 -2.08 2.06 -1.05
C GLU A 99 -1.75 2.39 -2.52
N ALA A 100 -0.90 1.58 -3.16
CA ALA A 100 -0.66 1.66 -4.60
C ALA A 100 -1.91 1.35 -5.45
N PHE A 101 -2.98 0.83 -4.83
CA PHE A 101 -4.19 0.40 -5.52
C PHE A 101 -5.49 0.67 -4.74
N LEU A 102 -5.63 1.91 -4.26
CA LEU A 102 -6.85 2.42 -3.62
C LEU A 102 -8.00 2.71 -4.62
N PHE A 103 -8.39 1.71 -5.40
CA PHE A 103 -9.54 1.77 -6.30
C PHE A 103 -10.43 0.54 -6.14
N GLY A 104 -11.67 0.64 -6.61
CA GLY A 104 -12.67 -0.40 -6.39
C GLY A 104 -13.22 -0.35 -4.96
N PRO A 105 -13.42 -1.49 -4.28
CA PRO A 105 -14.11 -1.54 -2.99
C PRO A 105 -13.55 -0.59 -1.92
N VAL A 106 -12.23 -0.39 -1.90
CA VAL A 106 -11.56 0.41 -0.87
C VAL A 106 -11.79 1.91 -1.01
N GLY A 107 -12.08 2.41 -2.22
CA GLY A 107 -12.16 3.84 -2.49
C GLY A 107 -13.49 4.48 -2.07
N GLU A 108 -13.46 5.81 -1.95
CA GLU A 108 -14.57 6.69 -1.54
C GLU A 108 -15.87 6.49 -2.34
N ASN A 109 -15.76 6.10 -3.62
CA ASN A 109 -16.90 5.93 -4.51
C ASN A 109 -17.53 4.52 -4.41
N ALA A 110 -17.08 3.70 -3.45
CA ALA A 110 -17.55 2.33 -3.22
C ALA A 110 -17.90 2.08 -1.75
N LEU A 111 -17.06 1.34 -1.00
CA LEU A 111 -17.28 1.07 0.43
C LEU A 111 -16.52 2.03 1.34
N ASP A 112 -15.68 2.89 0.77
CA ASP A 112 -14.86 3.87 1.50
C ASP A 112 -14.08 3.26 2.68
N ILE A 113 -13.45 2.10 2.43
CA ILE A 113 -12.67 1.41 3.46
C ILE A 113 -11.43 2.26 3.83
N ASP A 114 -10.84 2.96 2.87
CA ASP A 114 -9.75 3.91 3.10
C ASP A 114 -10.15 4.99 4.10
N GLY A 115 -11.22 5.74 3.82
CA GLY A 115 -11.76 6.73 4.74
C GLY A 115 -12.14 6.13 6.10
N HIS A 116 -12.64 4.89 6.13
CA HIS A 116 -13.07 4.24 7.37
C HIS A 116 -11.91 3.80 8.28
N ILE A 117 -10.82 3.25 7.71
CA ILE A 117 -9.75 2.64 8.52
C ILE A 117 -8.48 3.47 8.59
N ASP A 118 -8.31 4.48 7.74
CA ASP A 118 -7.07 5.27 7.69
C ASP A 118 -7.26 6.79 7.58
N SER A 119 -8.35 7.30 8.15
CA SER A 119 -8.61 8.74 8.18
C SER A 119 -7.55 9.54 8.96
N TRP A 120 -7.12 10.64 8.36
CA TRP A 120 -6.33 11.69 8.98
C TRP A 120 -6.73 13.08 8.43
N PRO A 121 -6.88 14.15 9.25
CA PRO A 121 -6.61 14.23 10.68
C PRO A 121 -7.70 13.61 11.56
N LEU A 122 -7.36 13.42 12.84
CA LEU A 122 -8.26 12.88 13.86
C LEU A 122 -9.07 13.94 14.61
N GLU A 123 -10.19 13.50 15.16
CA GLU A 123 -11.15 14.32 15.89
C GLU A 123 -11.02 14.07 17.41
N LEU A 124 -9.95 14.62 18.01
CA LEU A 124 -9.51 14.29 19.38
C LEU A 124 -10.61 14.47 20.45
N ASN A 125 -11.44 15.51 20.33
CA ASN A 125 -12.50 15.75 21.31
C ASN A 125 -13.55 14.63 21.29
N ASP A 126 -13.90 14.12 20.12
CA ASP A 126 -14.91 13.07 19.96
C ASP A 126 -14.36 11.71 20.40
N ILE A 127 -13.07 11.45 20.11
CA ILE A 127 -12.36 10.28 20.64
C ILE A 127 -12.39 10.28 22.18
N GLN A 128 -12.04 11.40 22.80
CA GLN A 128 -12.07 11.54 24.27
C GLN A 128 -13.49 11.39 24.84
N ALA A 129 -14.50 11.92 24.16
CA ALA A 129 -15.90 11.77 24.57
C ALA A 129 -16.35 10.31 24.52
N GLU A 130 -15.86 9.52 23.56
CA GLU A 130 -16.19 8.11 23.43
C GLU A 130 -15.48 7.25 24.49
N ILE A 131 -14.20 7.51 24.75
CA ILE A 131 -13.45 6.88 25.85
C ILE A 131 -14.15 7.14 27.19
N ALA A 132 -14.62 8.38 27.41
CA ALA A 132 -15.34 8.74 28.64
C ALA A 132 -16.67 8.00 28.84
N LYS A 133 -17.28 7.46 27.78
CA LYS A 133 -18.48 6.59 27.87
C LYS A 133 -18.15 5.15 28.25
N GLY A 134 -16.87 4.79 28.38
CA GLY A 134 -16.42 3.45 28.74
C GLY A 134 -16.03 2.56 27.55
N GLY A 135 -15.88 3.12 26.35
CA GLY A 135 -15.16 2.47 25.24
C GLY A 135 -15.75 1.16 24.71
N ASN A 136 -17.04 0.87 24.90
CA ASN A 136 -17.64 -0.40 24.46
C ASN A 136 -18.17 -0.31 23.02
N LEU A 137 -17.27 -0.12 22.05
CA LEU A 137 -17.59 -0.12 20.62
C LEU A 137 -17.35 -1.52 20.04
N THR A 138 -18.41 -2.17 19.54
CA THR A 138 -18.22 -3.37 18.73
C THR A 138 -17.74 -3.00 17.33
N GLY A 139 -17.20 -3.97 16.57
CA GLY A 139 -16.87 -3.74 15.16
C GLY A 139 -18.07 -3.29 14.31
N ALA A 140 -19.29 -3.73 14.67
CA ALA A 140 -20.51 -3.28 14.01
C ALA A 140 -20.87 -1.82 14.36
N ASP A 141 -20.61 -1.40 15.60
CA ASP A 141 -20.80 -0.01 16.00
C ASP A 141 -19.76 0.90 15.33
N ALA A 142 -18.51 0.45 15.24
CA ALA A 142 -17.42 1.16 14.57
C ALA A 142 -17.70 1.38 13.07
N TRP A 143 -18.38 0.44 12.39
CA TRP A 143 -18.78 0.62 10.98
C TRP A 143 -19.67 1.86 10.76
N ASN A 144 -20.41 2.29 11.78
CA ASN A 144 -21.30 3.46 11.71
C ASN A 144 -20.65 4.75 12.27
N LYS A 145 -19.34 4.74 12.54
CA LYS A 145 -18.59 5.92 12.99
C LYS A 145 -17.91 6.61 11.80
N GLU A 146 -17.72 7.91 11.95
CA GLU A 146 -16.85 8.69 11.08
C GLU A 146 -15.41 8.18 11.21
N GLY A 147 -14.67 8.11 10.10
CA GLY A 147 -13.31 7.57 10.08
C GLY A 147 -12.34 8.30 11.01
N ASN A 148 -12.52 9.61 11.21
CA ASN A 148 -11.66 10.46 12.05
C ASN A 148 -11.73 10.16 13.57
N VAL A 149 -12.58 9.22 13.99
CA VAL A 149 -12.69 8.75 15.40
C VAL A 149 -12.46 7.24 15.57
N ILE A 150 -12.05 6.54 14.51
CA ILE A 150 -11.72 5.10 14.51
C ILE A 150 -10.48 4.84 13.62
N GLY A 151 -10.19 3.59 13.30
CA GLY A 151 -9.12 3.24 12.36
C GLY A 151 -7.73 3.19 12.97
N PHE A 152 -6.72 3.00 12.11
CA PHE A 152 -5.33 2.76 12.50
C PHE A 152 -4.78 3.86 13.39
N HIS A 153 -4.96 5.12 12.99
CA HIS A 153 -4.41 6.29 13.70
C HIS A 153 -5.03 6.54 15.08
N VAL A 154 -6.26 6.07 15.32
CA VAL A 154 -6.86 6.16 16.67
C VAL A 154 -6.30 5.09 17.62
N THR A 155 -5.84 3.96 17.07
CA THR A 155 -5.24 2.87 17.83
C THR A 155 -3.71 2.93 17.96
N GLU A 156 -3.07 3.88 17.28
CA GLU A 156 -1.62 4.16 17.32
C GLU A 156 -1.19 4.76 18.67
#